data_AF-A0A645F6C0-F1
#
_entry.id   AF-A0A645F6C0-F1
#
_cell.length_a   1.000
_cell.length_b   1.000
_cell.length_c   1.000
_cell.angle_alpha   90.00
_cell.angle_beta   90.00
_cell.angle_gamma   90.00
#
_symmetry.space_group_name_H-M   'P 1'
#
loop_
_entity.id
_entity.type
_entity.pdbx_description
1 polymer ?
#
loop_
_entity_poly.entity_id
_entity_poly.type
_entity_poly.pdbx_seq_one_letter_code
_entity_poly.pdbx_strand_id
1 'polypeptide(L)'
;MLPFIRLRDLFGIEGERPVRENVVVVKVAGQKAGLVVDQLLGEFQTVIKPLGALFRHLRGIGGSTILGSGEVALILDVQALVQIASRTEDQRRSSSAPLPRQEAHPALLSGPQT
;
A
#
# COMPACT_ATOMS: atom_id res chain seq x y z
N MET A 1 -7.60 -10.35 -4.90
CA MET A 1 -6.32 -10.30 -4.17
C MET A 1 -6.43 -9.30 -3.03
N LEU A 2 -5.65 -9.44 -1.96
CA LEU A 2 -5.61 -8.46 -0.87
C LEU A 2 -4.51 -7.44 -1.19
N PRO A 3 -4.84 -6.16 -1.49
CA PRO A 3 -3.82 -5.15 -1.69
C PRO A 3 -3.06 -4.93 -0.38
N PHE A 4 -1.76 -4.68 -0.47
CA PHE A 4 -0.95 -4.43 0.71
C PHE A 4 0.07 -3.33 0.49
N ILE A 5 0.51 -2.72 1.58
CA ILE A 5 1.59 -1.74 1.60
C ILE A 5 2.58 -2.05 2.70
N ARG A 6 3.87 -1.90 2.40
CA ARG A 6 4.94 -1.96 3.41
C ARG A 6 5.14 -0.58 4.01
N LEU A 7 4.98 -0.47 5.33
CA LEU A 7 5.08 0.82 6.00
C LEU A 7 6.49 1.40 5.94
N ARG A 8 7.53 0.54 5.99
CA ARG A 8 8.92 0.97 5.80
C ARG A 8 9.13 1.68 4.47
N ASP A 9 8.66 1.08 3.38
CA ASP A 9 8.80 1.63 2.04
C ASP A 9 7.99 2.94 1.90
N LEU A 10 6.77 2.98 2.45
CA LEU A 10 5.92 4.17 2.42
C LEU A 10 6.54 5.35 3.16
N PHE A 11 7.14 5.11 4.32
CA PHE A 11 7.72 6.15 5.17
C PHE A 11 9.22 6.37 4.95
N GLY A 12 9.84 5.69 3.99
CA GLY A 12 11.27 5.82 3.70
C GLY A 12 12.16 5.41 4.86
N ILE A 13 11.75 4.42 5.66
CA ILE A 13 12.51 3.97 6.84
C ILE A 13 13.70 3.13 6.37
N GLU A 14 14.90 3.69 6.55
CA GLU A 14 16.17 3.03 6.27
C GLU A 14 16.55 2.00 7.36
N GLY A 15 17.54 1.16 7.05
CA GLY A 15 18.08 0.15 7.96
C GLY A 15 17.66 -1.28 7.63
N GLU A 16 18.19 -2.23 8.39
CA GLU A 16 18.03 -3.66 8.13
C GLU A 16 16.58 -4.09 8.26
N ARG A 17 16.09 -4.88 7.29
CA ARG A 17 14.74 -5.44 7.32
C ARG A 17 14.72 -6.72 8.17
N PRO A 18 13.68 -6.94 8.99
CA PRO A 18 13.60 -8.16 9.76
C PRO A 18 13.45 -9.39 8.85
N VAL A 19 13.96 -10.54 9.30
CA VAL A 19 13.81 -11.83 8.58
C VAL A 19 12.34 -12.21 8.40
N ARG A 20 11.48 -11.78 9.32
CA ARG A 20 10.04 -12.00 9.28
C ARG A 20 9.31 -10.66 9.47
N GLU A 21 8.40 -10.37 8.56
CA GLU A 21 7.48 -9.24 8.67
C GLU A 21 6.10 -9.74 9.10
N ASN A 22 5.33 -8.90 9.77
CA ASN A 22 3.96 -9.15 10.17
C ASN A 22 3.00 -8.41 9.23
N VAL A 23 1.84 -9.01 8.93
CA VAL A 23 0.81 -8.37 8.10
C VAL A 23 -0.43 -8.10 8.94
N VAL A 24 -0.76 -6.83 9.14
CA VAL A 24 -1.99 -6.39 9.80
C VAL A 24 -3.07 -6.19 8.75
N VAL A 25 -4.12 -7.01 8.78
CA VAL A 25 -5.24 -6.87 7.86
C VAL A 25 -6.26 -5.90 8.44
N VAL A 26 -6.48 -4.80 7.74
CA VAL A 26 -7.44 -3.75 8.13
C VAL A 26 -8.63 -3.73 7.17
N LYS A 27 -9.80 -3.33 7.67
CA LYS A 27 -11.00 -3.11 6.85
C LYS A 27 -11.61 -1.75 7.17
N VAL A 28 -11.72 -0.88 6.16
CA VAL A 28 -12.34 0.45 6.26
C VAL A 28 -13.34 0.61 5.12
N ALA A 29 -14.58 1.01 5.44
CA ALA A 29 -15.64 1.25 4.46
C ALA A 29 -15.82 0.11 3.41
N GLY A 30 -15.71 -1.14 3.85
CA GLY A 30 -15.84 -2.31 2.97
C GLY A 30 -14.56 -2.73 2.22
N GLN A 31 -13.56 -1.85 2.11
CA GLN A 31 -12.27 -2.15 1.50
C GLN A 31 -11.32 -2.79 2.52
N LYS A 32 -10.55 -3.80 2.08
CA LYS A 32 -9.54 -4.48 2.89
C LYS A 32 -8.15 -4.17 2.36
N ALA A 33 -7.19 -4.00 3.26
CA ALA A 33 -5.78 -3.91 2.90
C ALA A 33 -4.89 -4.61 3.94
N GLY A 34 -3.72 -5.08 3.52
CA GLY A 34 -2.64 -5.53 4.40
C GLY A 34 -1.63 -4.41 4.66
N LEU A 35 -1.32 -4.15 5.93
CA LEU A 35 -0.22 -3.28 6.33
C LEU A 35 0.93 -4.17 6.80
N VAL A 36 2.04 -4.16 6.07
CA VAL A 36 3.23 -4.93 6.44
C VAL A 36 4.07 -4.10 7.40
N VAL A 37 4.33 -4.67 8.58
CA VAL A 37 5.03 -4.05 9.72
C VAL A 37 6.13 -4.98 10.23
N ASP A 38 7.14 -4.41 10.86
CA ASP A 38 8.26 -5.18 11.38
C ASP A 38 7.82 -6.09 12.54
N GLN A 39 7.09 -5.52 13.50
CA GLN A 39 6.66 -6.23 14.71
C GLN A 39 5.34 -5.69 15.27
N LEU A 40 4.66 -6.50 16.07
CA LEU A 40 3.48 -6.11 16.84
C LEU A 40 3.86 -5.94 18.30
N LEU A 41 3.71 -4.71 18.81
CA LEU A 41 4.03 -4.37 20.20
C LEU A 41 2.85 -4.58 21.16
N GLY A 42 1.69 -4.99 20.65
CA GLY A 42 0.46 -5.12 21.41
C GLY A 42 -0.43 -3.87 21.32
N GLU A 43 -1.32 -3.74 22.30
CA GLU A 43 -2.28 -2.63 22.40
C GLU A 43 -1.81 -1.62 23.44
N PHE A 44 -1.97 -0.33 23.13
CA PHE A 44 -1.66 0.77 24.05
C PHE A 44 -2.87 1.66 24.22
N GLN A 45 -3.27 1.93 25.47
CA GLN A 45 -4.26 2.97 25.77
C GLN A 45 -3.56 4.33 25.84
N THR A 46 -3.91 5.23 24.94
CA THR A 46 -3.26 6.55 24.88
C THR A 46 -4.19 7.65 24.36
N VAL A 47 -3.85 8.90 24.68
CA VAL A 47 -4.53 10.09 24.15
C VAL A 47 -3.92 10.46 22.81
N ILE A 48 -4.78 10.63 21.80
CA ILE A 48 -4.36 11.09 20.47
C ILE A 48 -4.24 12.61 20.48
N LYS A 49 -3.05 13.13 20.15
CA LYS A 49 -2.79 14.54 19.88
C LYS A 49 -2.79 14.75 18.37
N PRO A 50 -3.70 15.57 17.81
CA PRO A 50 -3.70 15.83 16.38
C PRO A 50 -2.40 16.51 15.98
N LEU A 51 -1.89 16.18 14.80
CA LEU A 51 -0.73 16.88 14.24
C LEU A 51 -1.14 18.30 13.87
N GLY A 52 -0.32 19.28 14.24
CA GLY A 52 -0.56 20.69 13.91
C GLY A 52 -0.69 20.92 12.39
N ALA A 53 -1.28 22.06 11.99
CA ALA A 53 -1.60 22.37 10.60
C ALA A 53 -0.42 22.21 9.61
N LEU A 54 0.81 22.42 10.09
CA LEU A 54 2.05 22.26 9.32
C LEU A 54 2.22 20.84 8.77
N PHE A 55 1.74 19.82 9.47
CA PHE A 55 1.98 18.41 9.18
C PHE A 55 0.83 17.73 8.42
N ARG A 56 -0.20 18.48 8.00
CA ARG A 56 -1.35 17.93 7.24
C ARG A 56 -0.97 17.33 5.88
N HIS A 57 0.23 17.63 5.37
CA HIS A 57 0.74 17.08 4.12
C HIS A 57 1.30 15.66 4.28
N LEU A 58 1.51 15.18 5.51
CA LEU A 58 2.02 13.85 5.79
C LEU A 58 0.93 12.81 5.54
N ARG A 59 0.98 12.16 4.38
CA ARG A 59 0.01 11.11 4.04
C ARG A 59 0.18 9.90 4.96
N GLY A 60 -0.94 9.32 5.38
CA GLY A 60 -0.95 8.10 6.18
C GLY A 60 -0.74 8.33 7.69
N ILE A 61 -0.66 9.59 8.14
CA ILE A 61 -0.52 9.94 9.56
C ILE A 61 -1.70 10.81 9.99
N GLY A 62 -2.43 10.36 11.00
CA GLY A 62 -3.59 11.08 11.55
C GLY A 62 -3.28 11.85 12.84
N GLY A 63 -2.21 11.49 13.55
CA GLY A 63 -1.93 12.07 14.86
C GLY A 63 -0.59 11.65 15.44
N SER A 64 -0.37 12.04 16.68
CA SER A 64 0.77 11.61 17.50
C SER A 64 0.32 11.35 18.93
N THR A 65 1.15 10.69 19.71
CA THR A 65 0.96 10.54 21.14
C THR A 65 2.32 10.46 21.85
N ILE A 66 2.30 10.63 23.16
CA ILE A 66 3.47 10.40 24.02
C ILE A 66 3.14 9.16 24.84
N LEU A 67 3.94 8.11 24.67
CA LEU A 67 3.80 6.86 25.42
C LEU A 67 4.22 7.08 26.88
N GLY A 68 3.86 6.14 27.77
CA GLY A 68 4.30 6.16 29.17
C GLY A 68 5.82 6.13 29.34
N SER A 69 6.55 5.66 28.31
CA SER A 69 8.02 5.70 28.22
C SER A 69 8.58 7.10 27.97
N GLY A 70 7.74 8.07 27.57
CA GLY A 70 8.15 9.38 27.09
C GLY A 70 8.46 9.43 25.59
N GLU A 71 8.46 8.28 24.90
CA GLU A 71 8.66 8.22 23.46
C GLU A 71 7.45 8.77 22.70
N VAL A 72 7.72 9.37 21.55
CA VAL A 72 6.68 9.83 20.63
C VAL A 72 6.29 8.68 19.71
N ALA A 73 5.00 8.36 19.66
CA ALA A 73 4.45 7.44 18.67
C ALA A 73 3.51 8.18 17.70
N LEU A 74 3.56 7.79 16.44
CA LEU A 74 2.69 8.34 15.39
C LEU A 74 1.44 7.48 15.25
N ILE A 75 0.29 8.13 15.13
CA ILE A 75 -0.99 7.47 14.89
C ILE A 75 -1.24 7.45 13.38
N LEU A 76 -1.37 6.26 12.82
CA LEU A 76 -1.58 6.08 11.39
C LEU A 76 -3.04 6.34 10.99
N ASP A 77 -3.23 7.04 9.87
CA ASP A 77 -4.54 7.16 9.23
C ASP A 77 -4.79 5.92 8.37
N VAL A 78 -5.49 4.94 8.94
CA VAL A 78 -5.80 3.67 8.28
C VAL A 78 -6.66 3.87 7.03
N GLN A 79 -7.57 4.86 7.03
CA GLN A 79 -8.39 5.14 5.86
C GLN A 79 -7.51 5.60 4.69
N ALA A 80 -6.59 6.54 4.94
CA ALA A 80 -5.64 6.98 3.93
C ALA A 80 -4.74 5.83 3.43
N LEU A 81 -4.25 4.97 4.32
CA LEU A 81 -3.42 3.82 3.95
C LEU A 81 -4.16 2.80 3.07
N VAL A 82 -5.42 2.51 3.37
CA VAL A 82 -6.27 1.62 2.55
C VAL A 82 -6.48 2.20 1.14
N GLN A 83 -6.68 3.52 1.03
CA GLN A 83 -6.81 4.19 -0.26
C GLN A 83 -5.49 4.12 -1.08
N ILE A 84 -4.34 4.31 -0.43
CA ILE A 84 -3.04 4.19 -1.09
C ILE A 84 -2.84 2.77 -1.61
N ALA A 85 -3.07 1.75 -0.77
CA ALA A 85 -2.88 0.35 -1.14
C ALA A 85 -3.79 -0.07 -2.32
N SER A 86 -5.06 0.36 -2.30
CA SER A 86 -6.02 0.04 -3.37
C SER A 86 -5.61 0.66 -4.71
N ARG A 87 -5.19 1.93 -4.72
CA ARG A 87 -4.74 2.62 -5.95
C ARG A 87 -3.51 1.97 -6.57
N THR A 88 -2.57 1.52 -5.76
CA THR A 88 -1.37 0.82 -6.25
C THR A 88 -1.72 -0.51 -6.92
N GLU A 89 -2.69 -1.24 -6.37
CA GLU A 89 -3.15 -2.51 -6.94
C GLU A 89 -3.91 -2.32 -8.26
N ASP A 90 -4.80 -1.33 -8.33
CA ASP A 90 -5.56 -1.02 -9.56
C ASP A 90 -4.62 -0.64 -10.73
N GLN A 91 -3.55 0.10 -10.45
CA GLN A 91 -2.52 0.46 -11.45
C GLN A 91 -1.74 -0.76 -11.94
N ARG A 92 -1.38 -1.68 -11.03
CA ARG A 92 -0.71 -2.94 -11.39
C ARG A 92 -1.59 -3.82 -12.27
N ARG A 93 -2.89 -3.89 -11.95
CA ARG A 93 -3.85 -4.70 -12.71
C ARG A 93 -4.14 -4.13 -14.10
N SER A 94 -4.10 -2.81 -14.25
CA SER A 94 -4.32 -2.12 -15.54
C SER A 94 -3.10 -2.19 -16.46
N SER A 95 -1.88 -2.24 -15.91
CA SER A 95 -0.63 -2.37 -16.67
C SER A 95 -0.31 -3.81 -17.08
N SER A 96 -0.97 -4.81 -16.49
CA SER A 96 -0.82 -6.23 -16.84
C SER A 96 -1.85 -6.76 -17.84
N ALA A 97 -2.56 -5.90 -18.58
CA ALA A 97 -3.50 -6.35 -19.61
C ALA A 97 -2.76 -7.15 -20.71
N PRO A 98 -3.30 -8.28 -21.20
CA PRO A 98 -2.61 -9.11 -22.19
C PRO A 98 -2.34 -8.30 -23.46
N LEU A 99 -1.10 -8.37 -23.98
CA LEU A 99 -0.77 -7.88 -25.32
C LEU A 99 -1.81 -8.45 -26.31
N PRO A 100 -2.45 -7.62 -27.16
CA PRO A 100 -3.35 -8.13 -28.18
C PRO A 100 -2.56 -9.13 -29.03
N ARG A 101 -3.05 -10.37 -29.12
CA ARG A 101 -2.51 -11.35 -30.05
C ARG A 101 -2.64 -10.74 -31.43
N GLN A 102 -1.51 -10.45 -32.07
CA GLN A 102 -1.48 -10.00 -33.45
C GLN A 102 -1.99 -11.18 -34.29
N GLU A 103 -3.28 -11.16 -34.60
CA GLU A 103 -3.90 -12.06 -35.56
C GLU A 103 -3.15 -11.87 -36.88
N ALA A 104 -2.39 -12.89 -37.27
CA ALA A 104 -1.74 -12.96 -38.56
C ALA A 104 -2.83 -12.80 -39.63
N HIS A 105 -2.72 -11.71 -40.39
CA HIS A 105 -3.64 -11.31 -41.44
C HIS A 105 -3.81 -12.45 -42.47
N PRO A 106 -5.02 -12.98 -42.70
CA PRO A 106 -5.25 -13.96 -43.76
C PRO A 106 -5.70 -13.21 -45.03
N ALA A 107 -4.73 -12.76 -45.83
CA ALA A 107 -4.88 -12.44 -47.25
C ALA A 107 -3.47 -12.11 -47.75
N LEU A 108 -2.94 -12.73 -48.80
CA LEU A 108 -3.38 -12.52 -50.16
C LEU A 108 -3.16 -13.77 -51.03
N LEU A 109 -4.16 -14.02 -51.85
CA LEU A 109 -4.24 -14.98 -52.95
C LEU A 109 -3.21 -14.70 -54.07
N SER A 110 -2.79 -15.79 -54.70
CA SER A 110 -2.50 -15.96 -56.14
C SER A 110 -1.20 -15.41 -56.75
N GLY A 111 -0.40 -16.34 -57.29
CA GLY A 111 0.54 -16.14 -58.40
C GLY A 111 0.79 -17.49 -59.12
N PRO A 112 0.91 -17.52 -60.46
CA PRO A 112 0.58 -18.70 -61.25
C PRO A 112 1.71 -19.73 -61.40
N GLN A 113 1.25 -20.92 -61.73
CA GLN A 113 1.93 -22.13 -62.19
C GLN A 113 3.10 -21.85 -63.16
N THR A 114 4.21 -22.57 -62.98
CA THR A 114 5.13 -22.95 -64.06
C THR A 114 5.42 -24.43 -63.91
#